data_AF-A0A7J7LJ40-F1
#
_entry.id   AF-A0A7J7LJ40-F1
#
_cell.length_a   1.000
_cell.length_b   1.000
_cell.length_c   1.000
_cell.angle_alpha   90.00
_cell.angle_beta   90.00
_cell.angle_gamma   90.00
#
_symmetry.space_group_name_H-M   'P 1'
#
loop_
_entity.id
_entity.type
_entity.pdbx_description
1 polymer ?
#
loop_
_entity_poly.entity_id
_entity_poly.type
_entity_poly.pdbx_seq_one_letter_code
_entity_poly.pdbx_strand_id
1 'polypeptide(L)' 'MKFQRFRRLRMNTQPSHGPIHFRSPAKILWRTIRGMIPHKTKRRAEMLGRLKAYEGVPPPYDKVMRMVIPDALK' A
#
# COMPACT_ATOMS: atom_id res chain seq x y z
N MET A 1 12.09 15.78 4.33
CA MET A 1 10.67 15.50 4.70
C MET A 1 9.81 15.10 3.49
N LYS A 2 9.97 13.88 2.92
CA LYS A 2 9.26 13.46 1.68
C LYS A 2 7.75 13.19 1.91
N PHE A 3 7.38 12.53 3.01
CA PHE A 3 5.97 12.23 3.31
C PHE A 3 5.15 13.47 3.70
N GLN A 4 5.77 14.46 4.38
CA GLN A 4 5.09 15.71 4.72
C GLN A 4 4.65 16.49 3.48
N ARG A 5 5.43 16.47 2.38
CA ARG A 5 5.02 17.05 1.11
C ARG A 5 3.76 16.38 0.57
N PHE A 6 3.70 15.04 0.61
CA PHE A 6 2.51 14.30 0.19
C PHE A 6 1.28 14.63 1.04
N ARG A 7 1.44 14.82 2.36
CA ARG A 7 0.34 15.25 3.26
C ARG A 7 -0.23 16.64 2.97
N ARG A 8 0.50 17.49 2.25
CA ARG A 8 0.00 18.82 1.84
C ARG A 8 -0.93 18.75 0.61
N LEU A 9 -0.92 17.65 -0.14
CA LEU A 9 -1.75 17.48 -1.33
C LEU A 9 -3.20 17.18 -0.94
N ARG A 10 -4.11 18.10 -1.22
CA ARG A 10 -5.56 17.93 -1.01
C ARG A 10 -6.34 18.47 -2.20
N MET A 11 -7.56 17.99 -2.39
CA MET A 11 -8.49 18.64 -3.33
C MET A 11 -8.96 19.97 -2.71
N ASN A 12 -8.91 21.05 -3.48
CA ASN A 12 -9.23 22.39 -2.98
C ASN A 12 -10.73 22.60 -2.73
N THR A 13 -11.59 21.99 -3.55
CA THR A 13 -13.05 22.13 -3.44
C THR A 13 -13.62 21.27 -2.32
N GLN A 14 -13.37 19.96 -2.35
CA GLN A 14 -13.84 19.02 -1.33
C GLN A 14 -12.73 18.05 -0.92
N PRO A 15 -12.06 18.27 0.23
CA PRO A 15 -10.92 17.45 0.65
C PRO A 15 -11.22 15.96 0.81
N SER A 16 -12.47 15.57 1.11
CA SER A 16 -12.86 14.17 1.26
C SER A 16 -12.78 13.35 -0.04
N HIS A 17 -12.91 13.98 -1.20
CA HIS A 17 -12.76 13.33 -2.52
C HIS A 17 -11.31 13.35 -3.04
N GLY A 18 -10.39 13.98 -2.29
CA GLY A 18 -9.00 14.13 -2.68
C GLY A 18 -8.11 12.91 -2.39
N PRO A 19 -6.78 13.10 -2.46
CA PRO A 19 -5.82 12.04 -2.14
C PRO A 19 -5.96 11.54 -0.71
N ILE A 20 -6.14 10.23 -0.54
CA ILE A 20 -6.21 9.62 0.81
C ILE A 20 -4.81 9.46 1.38
N HIS A 21 -4.58 10.02 2.56
CA HIS A 21 -3.33 9.93 3.30
C HIS A 21 -3.36 8.78 4.32
N PHE A 22 -3.12 7.55 3.85
CA PHE A 22 -2.95 6.41 4.75
C PHE A 22 -1.72 6.59 5.66
N ARG A 23 -1.89 6.30 6.96
CA ARG A 23 -0.83 6.40 7.97
C ARG A 23 -0.26 5.04 8.40
N SER A 24 -1.04 3.98 8.24
CA SER A 24 -0.65 2.61 8.54
C SER A 24 0.48 2.15 7.61
N PRO A 25 1.60 1.60 8.13
CA PRO A 25 2.65 0.95 7.34
C PRO A 25 2.14 -0.02 6.26
N ALA A 26 1.18 -0.89 6.58
CA ALA A 26 0.65 -1.84 5.60
C ALA A 26 -0.04 -1.13 4.42
N LYS A 27 -0.78 -0.06 4.71
CA LYS A 27 -1.44 0.74 3.66
C LYS A 27 -0.47 1.61 2.87
N ILE A 28 0.64 2.04 3.49
CA ILE A 28 1.72 2.74 2.79
C ILE A 28 2.35 1.79 1.76
N LEU A 29 2.69 0.57 2.15
CA LEU A 29 3.24 -0.47 1.25
C LEU A 29 2.25 -0.84 0.13
N TRP A 30 0.97 -1.03 0.48
CA TRP A 30 -0.05 -1.30 -0.53
C TRP A 30 -0.13 -0.17 -1.57
N ARG A 31 0.03 1.09 -1.14
CA ARG A 31 -0.02 2.23 -2.04
C ARG A 31 1.20 2.35 -2.92
N THR A 32 2.39 2.03 -2.43
CA THR A 32 3.61 2.03 -3.26
C THR A 32 3.51 0.96 -4.34
N ILE A 33 3.07 -0.26 -3.99
CA ILE A 33 2.87 -1.35 -4.96
C ILE A 33 1.77 -1.00 -5.96
N ARG A 34 0.65 -0.42 -5.49
CA ARG A 34 -0.43 0.08 -6.37
C ARG A 34 0.07 1.13 -7.38
N GLY A 35 1.06 1.95 -7.00
CA GLY A 35 1.66 2.95 -7.89
C GLY A 35 2.54 2.36 -8.99
N MET A 36 3.09 1.16 -8.79
CA MET A 36 3.90 0.43 -9.76
C MET A 36 3.05 -0.34 -10.79
N ILE A 37 1.75 -0.48 -10.55
CA ILE A 37 0.83 -1.29 -11.36
C ILE A 37 -0.26 -0.41 -11.98
N PRO A 38 -0.66 -0.61 -13.25
CA PRO A 38 -1.80 0.08 -13.86
C PRO A 38 -3.15 -0.44 -13.34
N HIS A 39 -3.45 -0.11 -12.08
CA HIS A 39 -4.57 -0.61 -11.28
C HIS A 39 -5.97 -0.13 -11.71
N LYS A 40 -6.06 0.77 -12.70
CA LYS A 40 -7.35 1.21 -13.27
C LYS A 40 -7.96 0.19 -14.23
N THR A 41 -7.15 -0.74 -14.74
CA THR A 41 -7.62 -1.80 -15.65
C THR A 41 -8.17 -2.99 -14.87
N LYS A 42 -9.21 -3.65 -15.38
CA LYS A 42 -9.89 -4.78 -14.70
C LYS A 42 -8.92 -5.89 -14.26
N ARG A 43 -8.13 -6.40 -15.22
CA ARG A 43 -7.11 -7.46 -14.98
C ARG A 43 -6.13 -7.11 -13.85
N ARG A 44 -5.71 -5.85 -13.77
CA ARG A 44 -4.67 -5.43 -12.82
C ARG A 44 -5.26 -5.00 -11.47
N ALA A 45 -6.54 -4.60 -11.44
CA ALA A 45 -7.30 -4.47 -10.20
C ALA A 45 -7.44 -5.83 -9.50
N GLU A 46 -7.69 -6.91 -10.25
CA GLU A 46 -7.70 -8.28 -9.71
C GLU A 46 -6.35 -8.67 -9.11
N MET A 47 -5.23 -8.34 -9.76
CA MET A 47 -3.89 -8.58 -9.21
C MET A 47 -3.70 -7.86 -7.87
N LEU A 48 -4.18 -6.62 -7.75
CA LEU A 48 -4.11 -5.90 -6.49
C LEU A 48 -5.00 -6.54 -5.41
N GLY A 49 -6.10 -7.17 -5.79
CA GLY A 49 -6.95 -7.95 -4.89
C GLY A 49 -6.28 -9.22 -4.33
N ARG A 50 -5.29 -9.78 -5.02
CA ARG A 50 -4.49 -10.92 -4.54
C ARG A 50 -3.51 -10.52 -3.44
N LEU A 51 -3.08 -9.25 -3.42
CA LEU A 51 -2.15 -8.74 -2.43
C LEU A 51 -2.88 -8.42 -1.11
N LYS A 52 -2.43 -9.06 -0.02
CA LYS A 52 -2.83 -8.73 1.34
C LYS A 52 -1.59 -8.26 2.12
N ALA A 53 -1.70 -7.10 2.75
CA ALA A 53 -0.63 -6.51 3.55
C ALA A 53 -1.13 -6.30 4.99
N TYR A 54 -0.32 -6.69 5.97
CA TYR A 54 -0.65 -6.66 7.38
C TYR A 54 0.45 -5.95 8.18
N GLU A 55 0.09 -5.46 9.36
CA GLU A 55 1.04 -4.99 10.36
C GLU A 55 1.20 -6.08 11.42
N GLY A 56 2.45 -6.42 11.73
CA GLY A 56 2.75 -7.64 12.48
C GLY A 56 2.44 -8.91 11.67
N VAL A 57 2.31 -10.03 12.38
CA VAL A 57 2.03 -11.34 11.78
C VAL A 57 0.73 -11.86 12.39
N PRO A 58 -0.45 -11.57 11.79
CA PRO A 58 -1.72 -12.02 12.32
C PRO A 58 -1.93 -13.53 12.04
N PRO A 59 -2.72 -14.24 12.87
CA PRO A 59 -3.18 -15.58 12.54
C PRO A 59 -3.98 -15.59 11.23
N PRO A 60 -3.82 -16.58 10.33
CA PRO A 60 -3.08 -17.83 10.44
C PRO A 60 -1.63 -17.79 9.90
N TYR A 61 -1.11 -16.60 9.58
CA TYR A 61 0.21 -16.44 8.95
C TYR A 61 1.37 -16.58 9.94
N ASP A 62 1.07 -16.63 11.23
CA ASP A 62 1.99 -16.88 12.34
C ASP A 62 2.61 -18.27 12.27
N LYS A 63 1.85 -19.26 11.80
CA LYS A 63 2.28 -20.67 11.70
C LYS A 63 2.96 -21.03 10.39
N VAL A 64 2.88 -20.15 9.38
CA VAL A 64 3.45 -20.39 8.05
C VAL A 64 4.90 -19.88 8.01
N MET A 65 5.78 -20.62 7.33
CA MET A 65 7.16 -20.19 7.13
C MET A 65 7.20 -18.88 6.33
N ARG A 66 7.91 -17.89 6.86
CA ARG A 66 8.05 -16.57 6.24
C ARG A 66 9.18 -16.61 5.22
N MET A 67 8.88 -16.16 4.01
CA MET A 67 9.87 -16.04 2.94
C MET A 67 10.52 -14.66 2.96
N VAL A 68 11.81 -14.61 2.63
CA VAL A 68 12.60 -13.38 2.53
C VAL A 68 13.00 -13.19 1.06
N ILE A 69 12.94 -11.95 0.58
CA ILE A 69 13.44 -11.57 -0.76
C ILE A 69 14.82 -10.93 -0.57
N PRO A 70 15.94 -11.60 -0.94
CA PRO A 70 17.29 -11.12 -0.64
C PRO A 70 17.61 -9.75 -1.24
N ASP A 71 17.18 -9.49 -2.47
CA ASP A 71 17.46 -8.24 -3.19
C ASP A 71 16.81 -6.99 -2.57
N ALA A 72 15.85 -7.20 -1.66
CA ALA A 72 15.11 -6.12 -0.98
C ALA A 72 15.58 -5.91 0.47
N LEU A 73 16.67 -6.56 0.88
CA LEU A 73 17.32 -6.32 2.17
C LEU A 73 18.05 -4.96 2.17
N LYS A 74 18.20 -4.37 3.36
CA LYS A 74 18.84 -3.06 3.53
C LYS A 74 20.36 -3.17 3.45
#